data_AF-A0A953USN2-F1
#
_entry.id   AF-A0A953USN2-F1
#
_cell.length_a   1.000
_cell.length_b   1.000
_cell.length_c   1.000
_cell.angle_alpha   90.00
_cell.angle_beta   90.00
_cell.angle_gamma   90.00
#
_symmetry.space_group_name_H-M   'P 1'
#
loop_
_entity.id
_entity.type
_entity.pdbx_description
1 polymer ?
#
loop_
_entity_poly.entity_id
_entity_poly.type
_entity_poly.pdbx_seq_one_letter_code
_entity_poly.pdbx_strand_id
1 'polypeptide(L)'
;MTTDDLIQLELMLNRFNRLISELLRGAIARNTFQPWEIEILLDIETCGVDLRKQPDILRQYRKAVARQLEIGPGPPMKLSEYLQLKMTRRPSVA
;
A
#
# COMPACT_ATOMS: atom_id res chain seq x y z
N MET A 1 -11.29 2.98 -20.22
CA MET A 1 -9.86 2.70 -19.99
C MET A 1 -9.24 2.34 -21.32
N THR A 2 -8.19 3.05 -21.70
CA THR A 2 -7.38 2.73 -22.86
C THR A 2 -6.40 1.60 -22.52
N THR A 3 -5.80 0.97 -23.52
CA THR A 3 -4.74 -0.04 -23.32
C THR A 3 -3.55 0.54 -22.56
N ASP A 4 -3.25 1.83 -22.73
CA ASP A 4 -2.18 2.52 -22.02
C ASP A 4 -2.47 2.60 -20.51
N ASP A 5 -3.71 2.93 -20.14
CA ASP A 5 -4.13 3.00 -18.72
C ASP A 5 -3.97 1.65 -18.00
N LEU A 6 -4.28 0.54 -18.69
CA LEU A 6 -4.14 -0.82 -18.16
C LEU A 6 -2.66 -1.16 -17.92
N ILE A 7 -1.78 -0.82 -18.87
CA ILE A 7 -0.34 -1.03 -18.74
C ILE A 7 0.22 -0.22 -17.57
N GLN A 8 -0.18 1.05 -17.43
CA GLN A 8 0.26 1.89 -16.31
C GLN A 8 -0.19 1.33 -14.95
N LEU A 9 -1.42 0.80 -14.87
CA LEU A 9 -1.93 0.16 -13.65
C LEU A 9 -1.15 -1.09 -13.28
N GLU A 10 -0.85 -1.96 -14.25
CA GLU A 10 -0.05 -3.15 -14.02
C GLU A 10 1.38 -2.80 -13.57
N LEU A 11 2.01 -1.81 -14.21
CA LEU A 11 3.33 -1.33 -13.81
C LEU A 11 3.30 -0.77 -12.38
N MET A 12 2.29 0.03 -12.05
CA MET A 12 2.11 0.60 -10.71
C MET A 12 1.90 -0.48 -9.66
N LEU A 13 1.04 -1.47 -9.93
CA LEU A 13 0.79 -2.60 -9.04
C LEU A 13 2.06 -3.44 -8.82
N ASN A 14 2.85 -3.68 -9.88
CA ASN A 14 4.11 -4.41 -9.77
C ASN A 14 5.14 -3.66 -8.92
N ARG A 15 5.28 -2.34 -9.11
CA ARG A 15 6.15 -1.49 -8.27
C ARG A 15 5.72 -1.52 -6.80
N PHE A 16 4.41 -1.41 -6.55
CA PHE A 16 3.84 -1.45 -5.21
C PHE A 16 4.08 -2.82 -4.54
N ASN A 17 3.81 -3.93 -5.24
CA ASN A 17 4.03 -5.28 -4.71
C ASN A 17 5.50 -5.50 -4.35
N ARG A 18 6.42 -4.99 -5.17
CA ARG A 18 7.85 -5.01 -4.86
C ARG A 18 8.16 -4.19 -3.60
N LEU A 19 7.50 -3.03 -3.42
CA LEU A 19 7.76 -2.11 -2.28
C LEU A 19 7.39 -2.78 -0.97
N ILE A 20 6.18 -3.35 -0.93
CA ILE A 20 5.74 -4.11 0.24
C ILE A 20 6.64 -5.31 0.52
N SER A 21 7.14 -5.99 -0.52
CA SER A 21 8.02 -7.15 -0.33
C SER A 21 9.36 -6.77 0.29
N GLU A 22 9.92 -5.61 -0.07
CA GLU A 22 11.14 -5.07 0.52
C GLU A 22 10.92 -4.60 1.97
N LEU A 23 9.79 -3.94 2.24
CA LEU A 23 9.39 -3.57 3.59
C LEU A 23 9.21 -4.79 4.49
N LEU A 24 8.59 -5.86 3.99
CA LEU A 24 8.43 -7.13 4.71
C LEU A 24 9.77 -7.83 4.98
N ARG A 25 10.78 -7.63 4.11
CA ARG A 25 12.14 -8.17 4.29
C ARG A 25 13.00 -7.29 5.20
N GLY A 26 12.58 -6.06 5.50
CA GLY A 26 13.36 -5.08 6.25
C GLY A 26 14.57 -4.54 5.49
N ALA A 27 14.60 -4.71 4.16
CA ALA A 27 15.74 -4.30 3.33
C ALA A 27 15.23 -3.69 2.02
N ILE A 28 15.60 -2.43 1.76
CA ILE A 28 15.29 -1.72 0.53
C ILE A 28 16.56 -1.69 -0.31
N ALA A 29 16.55 -2.37 -1.45
CA ALA A 29 17.72 -2.50 -2.33
C ALA A 29 17.66 -1.59 -3.57
N ARG A 30 16.69 -0.66 -3.63
CA ARG A 30 16.47 0.21 -4.80
C ARG A 30 16.91 1.64 -4.51
N ASN A 31 17.35 2.29 -5.59
CA ASN A 31 17.77 3.69 -5.58
C ASN A 31 16.81 4.60 -6.37
N THR A 32 15.64 4.09 -6.78
CA THR A 32 14.69 4.82 -7.62
C THR A 32 13.27 4.56 -7.19
N PHE A 33 12.58 5.64 -6.82
CA PHE A 33 11.21 5.63 -6.32
C PHE A 33 10.36 6.61 -7.12
N GLN A 34 9.09 6.27 -7.30
CA GLN A 34 8.08 7.21 -7.77
C GLN A 34 7.63 8.11 -6.61
N PRO A 35 7.10 9.32 -6.88
CA PRO A 35 6.62 10.22 -5.84
C PRO A 35 5.65 9.54 -4.86
N TRP A 36 4.69 8.76 -5.37
CA TRP A 36 3.73 8.03 -4.55
C TRP A 36 4.38 6.91 -3.70
N GLU A 37 5.48 6.29 -4.15
CA GLU A 37 6.20 5.28 -3.35
C GLU A 37 6.81 5.93 -2.11
N ILE A 38 7.37 7.14 -2.27
CA ILE A 38 7.94 7.92 -1.17
C ILE A 38 6.84 8.35 -0.18
N GLU A 39 5.70 8.82 -0.69
CA GLU A 39 4.57 9.19 0.17
C GLU A 39 4.08 8.01 1.02
N ILE A 40 4.03 6.80 0.46
CA ILE A 40 3.68 5.58 1.20
C ILE A 40 4.74 5.27 2.26
N LEU A 41 6.03 5.35 1.93
CA LEU A 41 7.10 5.08 2.88
C LEU A 41 7.04 6.04 4.09
N LEU A 42 6.88 7.33 3.83
CA LEU A 42 6.72 8.35 4.87
C LEU A 42 5.45 8.11 5.71
N ASP A 43 4.35 7.72 5.07
CA ASP A 43 3.09 7.43 5.76
C ASP A 43 3.21 6.19 6.67
N ILE A 44 3.92 5.15 6.22
CA ILE A 44 4.18 3.95 7.03
C ILE A 44 5.02 4.28 8.26
N GLU A 45 6.05 5.12 8.10
CA GLU A 45 6.89 5.58 9.20
C GLU A 45 6.09 6.39 10.23
N THR A 46 5.22 7.29 9.77
CA THR A 46 4.40 8.13 10.65
C THR A 46 3.28 7.36 11.36
N CYS A 47 2.79 6.26 10.80
CA CYS A 47 1.75 5.42 11.42
C CYS A 47 2.22 4.71 12.71
N GLY A 48 3.54 4.64 12.99
CA GLY A 48 4.05 4.08 14.24
C GLY A 48 3.60 2.64 14.51
N VAL A 49 3.50 1.82 13.45
CA VAL A 49 2.95 0.47 13.54
C VAL A 49 3.85 -0.42 14.41
N ASP A 50 3.25 -1.13 15.38
CA ASP A 50 3.95 -2.12 16.19
C ASP A 50 4.68 -3.14 15.29
N LEU A 51 6.00 -3.22 15.43
CA LEU A 51 6.91 -4.10 14.68
C LEU A 51 6.41 -5.55 14.62
N ARG A 52 5.75 -6.04 15.68
CA ARG A 52 5.21 -7.41 15.74
C ARG A 52 4.00 -7.61 14.82
N LYS A 53 3.19 -6.57 14.63
CA LYS A 53 1.96 -6.60 13.81
C LYS A 53 2.18 -6.04 12.40
N GLN A 54 3.28 -5.32 12.21
CA GLN A 54 3.68 -4.72 10.94
C GLN A 54 3.61 -5.71 9.75
N PRO A 55 4.14 -6.95 9.82
CA PRO A 55 4.08 -7.84 8.66
C PRO A 55 2.66 -8.25 8.27
N ASP A 56 1.80 -8.51 9.26
CA ASP A 56 0.39 -8.84 9.01
C ASP A 56 -0.39 -7.65 8.46
N ILE A 57 -0.15 -6.45 9.00
CA ILE A 57 -0.78 -5.21 8.52
C ILE A 57 -0.37 -4.95 7.07
N LEU A 58 0.92 -5.04 6.74
CA LEU A 58 1.44 -4.83 5.39
C LEU A 58 0.88 -5.87 4.39
N ARG A 59 0.73 -7.14 4.80
CA ARG A 59 0.09 -8.18 3.96
C ARG A 59 -1.37 -7.88 3.65
N GLN A 60 -2.11 -7.38 4.64
CA GLN A 60 -3.52 -7.05 4.47
C GLN A 60 -3.71 -5.75 3.68
N TYR A 61 -2.86 -4.76 3.93
CA TYR A 61 -2.76 -3.53 3.15
C TYR A 61 -2.47 -3.83 1.67
N ARG A 62 -1.51 -4.72 1.39
CA ARG A 62 -1.21 -5.16 0.02
C ARG A 62 -2.43 -5.69 -0.72
N LYS A 63 -3.22 -6.54 -0.06
CA LYS A 63 -4.45 -7.10 -0.64
C LYS A 63 -5.51 -6.02 -0.88
N ALA A 64 -5.61 -5.01 -0.01
CA ALA A 64 -6.55 -3.91 -0.16
C ALA A 64 -6.20 -3.03 -1.36
N VAL A 65 -4.93 -2.65 -1.48
CA VAL A 65 -4.41 -1.85 -2.61
C VAL A 65 -4.54 -2.60 -3.93
N ALA A 66 -4.24 -3.90 -3.96
CA ALA A 66 -4.44 -4.72 -5.17
C ALA A 66 -5.90 -4.69 -5.63
N ARG A 67 -6.85 -4.89 -4.71
CA ARG A 67 -8.29 -4.79 -5.03
C ARG A 67 -8.72 -3.41 -5.48
N GLN A 68 -8.16 -2.35 -4.89
CA GLN A 68 -8.44 -0.98 -5.32
C GLN A 68 -8.01 -0.76 -6.78
N LEU A 69 -6.81 -1.22 -7.13
CA LEU A 69 -6.23 -1.08 -8.47
C LEU A 69 -6.96 -1.93 -9.52
N GLU A 70 -7.57 -3.04 -9.10
CA GLU A 70 -8.49 -3.82 -9.94
C GLU A 70 -9.81 -3.08 -10.23
N ILE A 71 -10.28 -2.23 -9.31
CA ILE A 71 -11.58 -1.53 -9.42
C ILE A 71 -11.46 -0.24 -10.23
N GLY A 72 -10.32 0.44 -10.22
CA GLY A 72 -10.15 1.62 -11.06
C GLY A 72 -8.76 2.27 -11.02
N PRO A 73 -8.48 3.13 -12.01
CA PRO A 73 -7.24 3.88 -12.08
C PRO A 73 -7.18 4.92 -10.95
N GLY A 74 -6.20 4.78 -10.07
CA GLY A 74 -5.93 5.72 -9.00
C GLY A 74 -4.63 5.37 -8.29
N PRO A 75 -3.96 6.34 -7.65
CA PRO A 75 -2.77 6.07 -6.87
C PRO A 75 -3.08 5.06 -5.76
N PRO A 76 -2.15 4.16 -5.41
CA PRO A 76 -2.33 3.23 -4.31
C PRO A 76 -2.64 4.01 -3.02
N MET A 77 -3.73 3.64 -2.32
CA MET A 77 -4.09 4.28 -1.04
C MET A 77 -2.95 4.18 -0.04
N LYS A 78 -2.82 5.16 0.85
CA LYS A 78 -1.81 5.19 1.91
C LYS A 78 -2.16 4.20 3.04
N LEU A 79 -1.18 3.89 3.91
CA LEU A 79 -1.41 2.96 5.02
C LEU A 79 -2.36 3.57 6.06
N SER A 80 -2.21 4.86 6.36
CA SER A 80 -3.09 5.62 7.24
C SER A 80 -4.55 5.56 6.79
N GLU A 81 -4.81 5.76 5.49
CA GLU A 81 -6.15 5.64 4.88
C GLU A 81 -6.71 4.22 5.06
N TYR A 82 -5.88 3.19 4.87
CA TYR A 82 -6.28 1.80 5.08
C TYR A 82 -6.64 1.52 6.55
N LEU A 83 -5.85 2.05 7.50
CA LEU A 83 -6.11 1.92 8.93
C LEU A 83 -7.39 2.65 9.33
N GLN A 84 -7.63 3.84 8.79
CA GLN A 84 -8.88 4.59 8.98
C GLN A 84 -10.08 3.82 8.44
N LEU A 85 -10.01 3.28 7.22
CA LEU A 85 -11.08 2.44 6.65
C LEU A 85 -11.41 1.24 7.54
N LYS A 86 -10.37 0.63 8.14
CA LYS A 86 -10.53 -0.47 9.09
C LYS A 86 -11.18 -0.05 10.40
N MET A 87 -10.84 1.12 10.91
CA MET A 87 -11.47 1.68 12.11
C MET A 87 -12.95 1.99 11.84
N THR A 88 -13.28 2.63 10.73
CA THR A 88 -14.68 2.93 10.36
C THR A 88 -15.52 1.67 10.13
N ARG A 89 -14.91 0.58 9.64
CA ARG A 89 -15.57 -0.72 9.43
C ARG A 89 -15.76 -1.55 10.70
N ARG A 90 -15.09 -1.21 11.80
CA ARG A 90 -15.43 -1.75 13.11
C ARG A 90 -16.51 -0.83 13.70
N PRO A 91 -17.80 -1.18 13.63
CA PRO A 91 -18.77 -0.48 14.46
C PRO A 91 -18.29 -0.64 15.89
N SER A 92 -18.21 0.48 16.61
CA SER A 92 -18.06 0.52 18.05
C SER A 92 -19.20 -0.27 18.68
N VAL A 93 -19.03 -1.59 18.81
CA VAL A 93 -19.84 -2.41 19.71
C VAL A 93 -19.14 -2.29 21.05
N ALA A 94 -19.59 -1.31 21.82
CA ALA A 94 -19.43 -1.25 23.26
C ALA A 94 -20.28 -2.34 23.92
#